data_AF-A0A7S1AUL6-F1
#
_entry.id   AF-A0A7S1AUL6-F1
#
_cell.length_a   1.000
_cell.length_b   1.000
_cell.length_c   1.000
_cell.angle_alpha   90.00
_cell.angle_beta   90.00
_cell.angle_gamma   90.00
#
_symmetry.space_group_name_H-M   'P 1'
#
loop_
_entity.id
_entity.type
_entity.pdbx_description
1 polymer ?
#
loop_
_entity_poly.entity_id
_entity_poly.type
_entity_poly.pdbx_seq_one_letter_code
_entity_poly.pdbx_strand_id
1 'polypeptide(L)'
;MGRKRGQNGETDGSGVPAMSIAQVGMGAGPTMPFPMPMMGGFPMAAGATGSDAIHKLRYQQMAAAYEQAKHAGIAPEVAELSEYHGLDDRATRALDEEMKKRRDTFDADMEALWVGLEGARNVSGLLMMKLKDMRMGTFRGMSALDRTVQAFAKAHRLDAQAAVKLGEVLDKREDPEGDMAKIGKHLERSNKPSSLMMMMLRDLREGLPIKEPVHSAAVGSKEHEKELKRGSRSKSRKRSRGRDRDRDRDRERGRSQKRSRKRSRGRDRSRSRSRRRSRSRERR
;
A
#
# COMPACT_ATOMS: atom_id res chain seq x y z
N MET A 1 55.58 3.91 -8.09
CA MET A 1 54.50 4.52 -7.29
C MET A 1 53.47 3.43 -7.01
N GLY A 2 53.37 2.74 -5.88
CA GLY A 2 53.87 2.99 -4.53
C GLY A 2 52.75 3.50 -3.62
N ARG A 3 51.97 2.60 -2.99
CA ARG A 3 51.11 2.73 -1.77
C ARG A 3 49.99 1.69 -1.83
N LYS A 4 49.54 1.00 -0.78
CA LYS A 4 49.99 0.77 0.61
C LYS A 4 49.06 -0.36 1.12
N ARG A 5 49.62 -1.46 1.64
CA ARG A 5 48.89 -2.47 2.44
C ARG A 5 48.58 -1.84 3.81
N GLY A 6 47.34 -1.97 4.29
CA GLY A 6 46.93 -1.76 5.69
C GLY A 6 45.99 -2.90 6.04
N GLN A 7 46.49 -3.91 6.76
CA GLN A 7 46.47 -4.05 8.23
C GLN A 7 45.09 -4.48 8.74
N ASN A 8 45.03 -5.77 9.04
CA ASN A 8 44.00 -6.47 9.78
C ASN A 8 43.96 -5.95 11.21
N GLY A 9 42.78 -5.54 11.68
CA GLY A 9 42.50 -5.29 13.08
C GLY A 9 41.74 -6.47 13.66
N GLU A 10 42.48 -7.36 14.33
CA GLU A 10 41.95 -8.21 15.40
C GLU A 10 41.34 -7.32 16.48
N THR A 11 40.08 -7.58 16.84
CA THR A 11 39.48 -7.06 18.08
C THR A 11 38.80 -8.21 18.81
N ASP A 12 39.57 -8.73 19.76
CA ASP A 12 39.22 -9.04 21.14
C ASP A 12 37.82 -9.57 21.48
N GLY A 13 37.86 -10.76 22.06
CA GLY A 13 36.78 -11.38 22.79
C GLY A 13 36.25 -10.48 23.91
N SER A 14 34.93 -10.35 23.92
CA SER A 14 34.18 -9.88 25.07
C SER A 14 33.36 -11.06 25.58
N GLY A 15 33.74 -11.54 26.76
CA GLY A 15 33.04 -12.58 27.49
C GLY A 15 31.62 -12.16 27.81
N VAL A 16 30.68 -13.06 27.53
CA VAL A 16 29.29 -12.92 27.95
C VAL A 16 29.19 -13.29 29.43
N PRO A 17 28.74 -12.38 30.32
CA PRO A 17 28.50 -12.71 31.72
C PRO A 17 27.29 -13.65 31.84
N ALA A 18 27.48 -14.75 32.56
CA ALA A 18 26.41 -15.63 33.00
C ALA A 18 25.44 -14.85 33.90
N MET A 19 24.24 -14.55 33.39
CA MET A 19 23.18 -14.01 34.22
C MET A 19 22.44 -15.14 34.92
N SER A 20 22.43 -15.01 36.24
CA SER A 20 21.76 -15.83 37.22
C SER A 20 20.25 -15.91 37.00
N ILE A 21 19.73 -17.14 37.06
CA ILE A 21 18.31 -17.44 37.10
C ILE A 21 17.82 -17.05 38.50
N ALA A 22 17.23 -15.87 38.63
CA ALA A 22 16.51 -15.45 39.82
C ALA A 22 15.19 -16.24 39.91
N GLN A 23 15.16 -17.14 40.87
CA GLN A 23 14.02 -17.92 41.33
C GLN A 23 12.94 -16.99 41.88
N VAL A 24 11.87 -16.78 41.10
CA VAL A 24 10.70 -16.02 41.57
C VAL A 24 9.86 -16.92 42.46
N GLY A 25 9.82 -16.55 43.74
CA GLY A 25 9.10 -17.24 44.80
C GLY A 25 7.59 -17.29 44.55
N MET A 26 7.03 -18.43 44.92
CA MET A 26 5.60 -18.65 45.08
C MET A 26 5.08 -17.76 46.21
N GLY A 27 4.48 -16.62 45.85
CA GLY A 27 3.74 -15.77 46.76
C GLY A 27 2.39 -16.41 47.10
N ALA A 28 2.24 -16.80 48.36
CA ALA A 28 0.99 -17.24 48.96
C ALA A 28 -0.10 -16.17 48.80
N GLY A 29 -1.17 -16.51 48.09
CA GLY A 29 -2.39 -15.70 48.02
C GLY A 29 -3.24 -15.88 49.28
N PRO A 30 -3.83 -14.81 49.82
CA PRO A 30 -4.64 -14.85 51.03
C PRO A 30 -5.98 -15.54 50.79
N THR A 31 -6.28 -16.50 51.66
CA THR A 31 -7.59 -17.12 51.86
C THR A 31 -8.61 -16.06 52.29
N MET A 32 -9.60 -15.77 51.44
CA MET A 32 -10.75 -14.96 51.82
C MET A 32 -11.87 -15.86 52.37
N PRO A 33 -12.40 -15.60 53.58
CA PRO A 33 -13.53 -16.33 54.14
C PRO A 33 -14.84 -15.83 53.51
N PHE A 34 -15.54 -16.71 52.79
CA PHE A 34 -16.93 -16.49 52.37
C PHE A 34 -17.88 -16.81 53.53
N PRO A 35 -18.74 -15.88 53.98
CA PRO A 35 -19.86 -16.21 54.85
C PRO A 35 -20.97 -16.86 54.02
N MET A 36 -21.34 -18.10 54.36
CA MET A 36 -22.55 -18.76 53.87
C MET A 36 -23.78 -18.14 54.56
N PRO A 37 -24.77 -17.61 53.82
CA PRO A 37 -26.09 -17.34 54.39
C PRO A 37 -26.90 -18.63 54.50
N MET A 38 -27.43 -18.84 55.70
CA MET A 38 -28.28 -19.96 56.10
C MET A 38 -29.56 -20.06 55.26
N MET A 39 -29.97 -21.32 55.08
CA MET A 39 -31.27 -21.76 54.55
C MET A 39 -32.46 -21.05 55.21
N GLY A 40 -33.34 -20.50 54.37
CA GLY A 40 -34.73 -20.18 54.70
C GLY A 40 -35.60 -20.68 53.55
N GLY A 41 -36.34 -21.76 53.79
CA GLY A 41 -37.16 -22.43 52.79
C GLY A 41 -38.32 -21.56 52.30
N PHE A 42 -38.45 -21.47 50.97
CA PHE A 42 -39.65 -20.99 50.31
C PHE A 42 -40.14 -22.04 49.31
N PRO A 43 -41.46 -22.25 49.19
CA PRO A 43 -42.05 -23.30 48.37
C PRO A 43 -41.85 -23.02 46.88
N MET A 44 -41.44 -24.07 46.17
CA MET A 44 -41.30 -24.14 44.72
C MET A 44 -42.66 -23.93 44.03
N ALA A 45 -42.89 -22.74 43.50
CA ALA A 45 -43.97 -22.48 42.55
C ALA A 45 -43.46 -22.74 41.12
N ALA A 46 -44.05 -23.76 40.48
CA ALA A 46 -43.79 -24.13 39.10
C ALA A 46 -44.28 -23.03 38.13
N GLY A 47 -43.33 -22.37 37.47
CA GLY A 47 -43.58 -21.35 36.44
C GLY A 47 -42.38 -21.23 35.49
N ALA A 48 -42.04 -22.33 34.82
CA ALA A 48 -40.77 -22.52 34.10
C ALA A 48 -40.81 -22.13 32.61
N THR A 49 -41.39 -20.99 32.23
CA THR A 49 -41.43 -20.55 30.82
C THR A 49 -40.85 -19.15 30.55
N GLY A 50 -40.28 -18.48 31.56
CA GLY A 50 -39.71 -17.13 31.42
C GLY A 50 -38.23 -16.96 31.77
N SER A 51 -37.56 -17.94 32.38
CA SER A 51 -36.16 -17.78 32.85
C SER A 51 -35.15 -17.71 31.72
N ASP A 52 -35.36 -18.48 30.65
CA ASP A 52 -34.36 -18.63 29.58
C ASP A 52 -34.15 -17.36 28.78
N ALA A 53 -35.21 -16.57 28.59
CA ALA A 53 -35.14 -15.27 27.91
C ALA A 53 -34.30 -14.26 28.70
N ILE A 54 -34.40 -14.25 30.03
CA ILE A 54 -33.65 -13.34 30.90
C ILE A 54 -32.16 -13.73 30.93
N HIS A 55 -31.85 -15.02 31.00
CA HIS A 55 -30.46 -15.50 30.94
C HIS A 55 -29.80 -15.18 29.60
N LYS A 56 -30.52 -15.36 28.49
CA LYS A 56 -30.03 -15.04 27.15
C LYS A 56 -29.74 -13.54 26.99
N LEU A 57 -30.63 -12.67 27.47
CA LEU A 57 -30.44 -11.22 27.41
C LEU A 57 -29.22 -10.76 28.23
N ARG A 58 -29.06 -11.28 29.46
CA ARG A 58 -27.89 -10.96 30.31
C ARG A 58 -26.58 -11.42 29.68
N TYR A 59 -26.56 -12.62 29.10
CA TYR A 59 -25.37 -13.12 28.40
C TYR A 59 -24.99 -12.23 27.22
N GLN A 60 -25.98 -11.80 26.43
CA GLN A 60 -25.75 -10.89 25.31
C GLN A 60 -25.21 -9.52 25.76
N GLN A 61 -25.75 -8.96 26.85
CA GLN A 61 -25.25 -7.70 27.42
C GLN A 61 -23.81 -7.84 27.94
N MET A 62 -23.49 -8.95 28.62
CA MET A 62 -22.13 -9.20 29.11
C MET A 62 -21.14 -9.44 27.96
N ALA A 63 -21.55 -10.12 26.89
CA ALA A 63 -20.73 -10.31 25.70
C ALA A 63 -20.42 -8.96 25.01
N ALA A 64 -21.42 -8.10 24.83
CA ALA A 64 -21.23 -6.77 24.25
C ALA A 64 -20.34 -5.88 25.13
N ALA A 65 -20.51 -5.92 26.46
CA ALA A 65 -19.66 -5.18 27.39
C ALA A 65 -18.21 -5.69 27.36
N TYR A 66 -18.00 -6.99 27.17
CA TYR A 66 -16.67 -7.57 27.03
C TYR A 66 -15.98 -7.14 25.73
N GLU A 67 -16.71 -7.11 24.61
CA GLU A 67 -16.18 -6.55 23.35
C GLU A 67 -15.82 -5.07 23.49
N GLN A 68 -16.68 -4.25 24.12
CA GLN A 68 -16.35 -2.85 24.39
C GLN A 68 -15.13 -2.70 25.32
N ALA A 69 -15.03 -3.53 26.36
CA ALA A 69 -13.90 -3.51 27.29
C ALA A 69 -12.59 -3.96 26.63
N LYS A 70 -12.65 -4.87 25.65
CA LYS A 70 -11.48 -5.29 24.87
C LYS A 70 -10.87 -4.13 24.08
N HIS A 71 -11.71 -3.26 23.54
CA HIS A 71 -11.29 -2.08 22.76
C HIS A 71 -11.10 -0.82 23.61
N ALA A 72 -11.35 -0.89 24.93
CA ALA A 72 -11.21 0.26 25.82
C ALA A 72 -9.75 0.75 25.85
N GLY A 73 -9.53 1.95 25.29
CA GLY A 73 -8.23 2.62 25.28
C GLY A 73 -7.32 2.27 24.09
N ILE A 74 -7.80 1.46 23.14
CA ILE A 74 -7.12 1.20 21.86
C ILE A 74 -7.64 2.20 20.82
N ALA A 75 -6.75 2.75 20.00
CA ALA A 75 -7.16 3.62 18.88
C ALA A 75 -8.11 2.88 17.92
N PRO A 76 -9.20 3.52 17.44
CA PRO A 76 -10.21 2.84 16.62
C PRO A 76 -9.64 2.25 15.33
N GLU A 77 -8.65 2.92 14.71
CA GLU A 77 -7.98 2.45 13.50
C GLU A 77 -7.14 1.17 13.76
N VAL A 78 -6.53 1.07 14.93
CA VAL A 78 -5.78 -0.12 15.36
C VAL A 78 -6.73 -1.28 15.66
N ALA A 79 -7.90 -0.99 16.27
CA ALA A 79 -8.94 -1.97 16.49
C ALA A 79 -9.49 -2.51 15.17
N GLU A 80 -9.78 -1.64 14.20
CA GLU A 80 -10.26 -2.02 12.86
C GLU A 80 -9.25 -2.90 12.11
N LEU A 81 -7.96 -2.54 12.12
CA LEU A 81 -6.88 -3.36 11.53
C LEU A 81 -6.82 -4.75 12.17
N SER A 82 -7.00 -4.80 13.47
CA SER A 82 -6.91 -6.04 14.25
C SER A 82 -8.08 -6.96 14.01
N GLU A 83 -9.30 -6.41 13.91
CA GLU A 83 -10.49 -7.17 13.55
C GLU A 83 -10.40 -7.68 12.10
N TYR A 84 -10.03 -6.80 11.16
CA TYR A 84 -9.96 -7.14 9.73
C TYR A 84 -8.97 -8.27 9.43
N HIS A 85 -7.81 -8.28 10.10
CA HIS A 85 -6.80 -9.31 9.90
C HIS A 85 -6.82 -10.44 10.93
N GLY A 86 -7.73 -10.42 11.91
CA GLY A 86 -7.83 -11.43 12.97
C GLY A 86 -6.59 -11.49 13.86
N LEU A 87 -6.12 -10.33 14.33
CA LEU A 87 -4.96 -10.23 15.22
C LEU A 87 -5.33 -10.61 16.66
N ASP A 88 -4.39 -11.24 17.36
CA ASP A 88 -4.56 -11.55 18.78
C ASP A 88 -4.61 -10.27 19.63
N ASP A 89 -5.35 -10.29 20.76
CA ASP A 89 -5.45 -9.17 21.70
C ASP A 89 -4.06 -8.67 22.15
N ARG A 90 -3.10 -9.58 22.30
CA ARG A 90 -1.72 -9.26 22.70
C ARG A 90 -0.98 -8.46 21.62
N ALA A 91 -1.11 -8.85 20.35
CA ALA A 91 -0.49 -8.16 19.23
C ALA A 91 -1.13 -6.77 19.02
N THR A 92 -2.45 -6.70 19.17
CA THR A 92 -3.24 -5.46 19.10
C THR A 92 -2.78 -4.43 20.12
N ARG A 93 -2.64 -4.83 21.39
CA ARG A 93 -2.15 -3.93 22.46
C ARG A 93 -0.71 -3.48 22.22
N ALA A 94 0.16 -4.39 21.77
CA ALA A 94 1.54 -4.04 21.46
C ALA A 94 1.63 -3.05 20.29
N LEU A 95 0.75 -3.16 19.30
CA LEU A 95 0.64 -2.21 18.20
C LEU A 95 0.14 -0.84 18.68
N ASP A 96 -0.92 -0.80 19.48
CA ASP A 96 -1.45 0.44 20.04
C ASP A 96 -0.41 1.20 20.89
N GLU A 97 0.37 0.49 21.71
CA GLU A 97 1.46 1.09 22.50
C GLU A 97 2.55 1.72 21.63
N GLU A 98 2.96 1.06 20.54
CA GLU A 98 3.97 1.62 19.63
C GLU A 98 3.41 2.80 18.82
N MET A 99 2.16 2.72 18.38
CA MET A 99 1.51 3.80 17.66
C MET A 99 1.30 5.06 18.52
N LYS A 100 1.04 4.89 19.82
CA LYS A 100 0.99 6.01 20.77
C LYS A 100 2.30 6.77 20.91
N LYS A 101 3.46 6.12 20.67
CA LYS A 101 4.78 6.76 20.67
C LYS A 101 5.06 7.52 19.37
N ARG A 102 4.50 7.06 18.25
CA ARG A 102 4.73 7.57 16.89
C ARG A 102 3.56 8.41 16.36
N ARG A 103 3.02 9.32 17.19
CA ARG A 103 1.82 10.11 16.82
C ARG A 103 1.99 10.92 15.53
N ASP A 104 3.19 11.40 15.25
CA ASP A 104 3.46 12.23 14.07
C ASP A 104 3.41 11.46 12.75
N THR A 105 3.70 10.15 12.79
CA THR A 105 3.71 9.27 11.60
C THR A 105 2.58 8.25 11.62
N PHE A 106 1.60 8.42 12.51
CA PHE A 106 0.53 7.45 12.77
C PHE A 106 -0.21 7.02 11.49
N ASP A 107 -0.76 7.98 10.73
CA ASP A 107 -1.57 7.69 9.54
C ASP A 107 -0.76 6.92 8.48
N ALA A 108 0.48 7.34 8.25
CA ALA A 108 1.33 6.75 7.22
C ALA A 108 1.90 5.39 7.63
N ASP A 109 2.13 5.17 8.93
CA ASP A 109 2.53 3.87 9.46
C ASP A 109 1.33 2.90 9.42
N MET A 110 0.11 3.37 9.72
CA MET A 110 -1.13 2.58 9.61
C MET A 110 -1.43 2.15 8.16
N GLU A 111 -1.31 3.05 7.19
CA GLU A 111 -1.47 2.73 5.76
C GLU A 111 -0.43 1.68 5.30
N ALA A 112 0.82 1.84 5.74
CA ALA A 112 1.90 0.90 5.43
C ALA A 112 1.66 -0.49 6.03
N LEU A 113 1.15 -0.56 7.27
CA LEU A 113 0.77 -1.82 7.88
C LEU A 113 -0.40 -2.47 7.13
N TRP A 114 -1.43 -1.71 6.76
CA TRP A 114 -2.59 -2.24 6.03
C TRP A 114 -2.16 -2.96 4.74
N VAL A 115 -1.37 -2.26 3.92
CA VAL A 115 -0.88 -2.80 2.64
C VAL A 115 0.12 -3.94 2.84
N GLY A 116 0.95 -3.87 3.89
CA GLY A 116 1.93 -4.89 4.23
C GLY A 116 1.30 -6.20 4.71
N LEU A 117 0.19 -6.12 5.45
CA LEU A 117 -0.49 -7.27 6.04
C LEU A 117 -1.45 -7.97 5.06
N GLU A 118 -2.05 -7.26 4.10
CA GLU A 118 -3.03 -7.80 3.14
C GLU A 118 -2.54 -9.02 2.31
N GLY A 119 -1.22 -9.16 2.13
CA GLY A 119 -0.63 -10.28 1.39
C GLY A 119 0.13 -11.32 2.23
N ALA A 120 0.10 -11.20 3.56
CA ALA A 120 0.96 -12.00 4.43
C ALA A 120 0.39 -13.39 4.70
N ARG A 121 1.21 -14.45 4.56
CA ARG A 121 0.82 -15.83 4.94
C ARG A 121 0.60 -15.99 6.45
N ASN A 122 1.31 -15.20 7.26
CA ASN A 122 1.18 -15.16 8.71
C ASN A 122 1.17 -13.69 9.15
N VAL A 123 -0.03 -13.14 9.33
CA VAL A 123 -0.26 -11.72 9.63
C VAL A 123 0.32 -11.36 11.01
N SER A 124 0.00 -12.13 12.05
CA SER A 124 0.46 -11.89 13.43
C SER A 124 2.00 -11.89 13.51
N GLY A 125 2.65 -12.88 12.88
CA GLY A 125 4.11 -12.95 12.83
C GLY A 125 4.76 -11.78 12.08
N LEU A 126 4.18 -11.36 10.94
CA LEU A 126 4.68 -10.22 10.17
C LEU A 126 4.51 -8.91 10.95
N LEU A 127 3.38 -8.72 11.62
CA LEU A 127 3.13 -7.56 12.47
C LEU A 127 4.16 -7.47 13.59
N MET A 128 4.43 -8.56 14.30
CA MET A 128 5.43 -8.57 15.38
C MET A 128 6.83 -8.19 14.87
N MET A 129 7.18 -8.58 13.65
CA MET A 129 8.43 -8.15 13.01
C MET A 129 8.41 -6.65 12.70
N LYS A 130 7.31 -6.10 12.17
CA LYS A 130 7.17 -4.66 11.92
C LYS A 130 7.16 -3.83 13.22
N LEU A 131 6.57 -4.33 14.30
CA LEU A 131 6.65 -3.71 15.63
C LEU A 131 8.09 -3.68 16.14
N LYS A 132 8.86 -4.74 15.89
CA LYS A 132 10.30 -4.75 16.20
C LYS A 132 11.03 -3.68 15.39
N ASP A 133 10.76 -3.55 14.09
CA ASP A 133 11.33 -2.50 13.25
C ASP A 133 10.94 -1.09 13.74
N MET A 134 9.71 -0.91 14.22
CA MET A 134 9.24 0.36 14.79
C MET A 134 10.00 0.73 16.06
N ARG A 135 10.22 -0.25 16.95
CA ARG A 135 11.01 -0.06 18.18
C ARG A 135 12.48 0.25 17.91
N MET A 136 13.04 -0.33 16.84
CA MET A 136 14.40 -0.05 16.40
C MET A 136 14.52 1.26 15.61
N GLY A 137 13.39 1.93 15.31
CA GLY A 137 13.37 3.13 14.46
C GLY A 137 13.71 2.85 12.98
N THR A 138 13.78 1.57 12.58
CA THR A 138 14.05 1.18 11.19
C THR A 138 12.78 1.11 10.35
N PHE A 139 11.60 1.07 10.98
CA PHE A 139 10.33 1.09 10.26
C PHE A 139 10.10 2.46 9.60
N ARG A 140 10.26 2.45 8.29
CA ARG A 140 9.93 3.53 7.37
C ARG A 140 8.51 3.28 6.86
N GLY A 141 7.52 4.03 7.37
CA GLY A 141 6.14 4.00 6.88
C GLY A 141 6.05 4.37 5.39
N MET A 142 4.84 4.40 4.83
CA MET A 142 4.65 4.68 3.40
C MET A 142 5.09 6.10 2.99
N SER A 143 5.04 7.04 3.93
CA SER A 143 5.53 8.41 3.74
C SER A 143 7.06 8.53 3.71
N ALA A 144 7.78 7.49 4.13
CA ALA A 144 9.23 7.42 4.01
C ALA A 144 9.70 6.76 2.69
N LEU A 145 8.79 6.31 1.83
CA LEU A 145 9.14 6.04 0.44
C LEU A 145 9.57 7.34 -0.20
N ASP A 146 10.76 7.33 -0.81
CA ASP A 146 11.27 8.50 -1.51
C ASP A 146 10.24 9.00 -2.54
N ARG A 147 10.07 10.32 -2.62
CA ARG A 147 9.12 10.96 -3.55
C ARG A 147 9.39 10.53 -4.99
N THR A 148 10.66 10.22 -5.28
CA THR A 148 11.11 9.66 -6.56
C THR A 148 10.47 8.29 -6.84
N VAL A 149 10.49 7.37 -5.87
CA VAL A 149 9.91 6.02 -5.94
C VAL A 149 8.39 6.08 -6.04
N GLN A 150 7.74 6.97 -5.30
CA GLN A 150 6.28 7.17 -5.40
C GLN A 150 5.87 7.71 -6.78
N ALA A 151 6.60 8.71 -7.30
CA ALA A 151 6.37 9.24 -8.62
C ALA A 151 6.61 8.17 -9.71
N PHE A 152 7.63 7.33 -9.53
CA PHE A 152 7.95 6.21 -10.41
C PHE A 152 6.83 5.16 -10.40
N ALA A 153 6.35 4.76 -9.23
CA ALA A 153 5.24 3.82 -9.07
C ALA A 153 3.96 4.32 -9.75
N LYS A 154 3.63 5.60 -9.54
CA LYS A 154 2.49 6.24 -10.19
C LYS A 154 2.66 6.33 -11.71
N ALA A 155 3.86 6.64 -12.20
CA ALA A 155 4.15 6.72 -13.62
C ALA A 155 3.95 5.38 -14.32
N HIS A 156 4.37 4.28 -13.69
CA HIS A 156 4.31 2.92 -14.27
C HIS A 156 3.10 2.10 -13.83
N ARG A 157 2.18 2.66 -13.02
CA ARG A 157 1.02 1.97 -12.45
C ARG A 157 1.42 0.71 -11.68
N LEU A 158 2.46 0.84 -10.86
CA LEU A 158 2.84 -0.22 -9.93
C LEU A 158 1.80 -0.33 -8.83
N ASP A 159 1.56 -1.55 -8.38
CA ASP A 159 0.82 -1.83 -7.16
C ASP A 159 1.61 -1.32 -5.96
N ALA A 160 0.88 -1.04 -4.87
CA ALA A 160 1.47 -0.49 -3.66
C ALA A 160 2.54 -1.42 -3.06
N GLN A 161 2.33 -2.74 -3.11
CA GLN A 161 3.29 -3.71 -2.59
C GLN A 161 4.61 -3.73 -3.38
N ALA A 162 4.55 -3.68 -4.72
CA ALA A 162 5.75 -3.57 -5.54
C ALA A 162 6.49 -2.24 -5.31
N ALA A 163 5.77 -1.13 -5.10
CA ALA A 163 6.38 0.16 -4.81
C ALA A 163 7.14 0.15 -3.47
N VAL A 164 6.55 -0.42 -2.42
CA VAL A 164 7.20 -0.58 -1.10
C VAL A 164 8.46 -1.43 -1.23
N LYS A 165 8.36 -2.60 -1.87
CA LYS A 165 9.51 -3.50 -2.06
C LYS A 165 10.59 -2.89 -2.94
N LEU A 166 10.24 -2.04 -3.89
CA LEU A 166 11.20 -1.30 -4.69
C LEU A 166 12.02 -0.34 -3.81
N GLY A 167 11.35 0.46 -2.98
CA GLY A 167 12.04 1.35 -2.04
C GLY A 167 13.01 0.59 -1.12
N GLU A 168 12.56 -0.50 -0.51
CA GLU A 168 13.39 -1.34 0.38
C GLU A 168 14.65 -1.91 -0.30
N VAL A 169 14.56 -2.22 -1.60
CA VAL A 169 15.69 -2.78 -2.37
C VAL A 169 16.63 -1.68 -2.85
N LEU A 170 16.09 -0.53 -3.27
CA LEU A 170 16.88 0.61 -3.71
C LEU A 170 17.68 1.25 -2.57
N ASP A 171 17.14 1.25 -1.34
CA ASP A 171 17.85 1.74 -0.15
C ASP A 171 19.16 0.99 0.14
N LYS A 172 19.33 -0.24 -0.39
CA LYS A 172 20.53 -1.06 -0.20
C LYS A 172 21.53 -0.94 -1.35
N ARG A 173 21.21 -0.16 -2.40
CA ARG A 173 22.02 -0.06 -3.63
C ARG A 173 22.80 1.24 -3.63
N GLU A 174 23.98 1.21 -4.26
CA GLU A 174 24.85 2.39 -4.40
C GLU A 174 24.29 3.42 -5.40
N ASP A 175 23.57 2.96 -6.43
CA ASP A 175 23.01 3.81 -7.50
C ASP A 175 21.50 3.54 -7.70
N PRO A 176 20.63 4.06 -6.81
CA PRO A 176 19.19 3.85 -6.91
C PRO A 176 18.57 4.53 -8.14
N GLU A 177 19.09 5.70 -8.56
CA GLU A 177 18.56 6.44 -9.70
C GLU A 177 18.85 5.74 -11.03
N GLY A 178 20.08 5.23 -11.22
CA GLY A 178 20.45 4.48 -12.42
C GLY A 178 19.67 3.17 -12.55
N ASP A 179 19.43 2.48 -11.43
CA ASP A 179 18.60 1.28 -11.42
C ASP A 179 17.13 1.58 -11.73
N MET A 180 16.55 2.64 -11.16
CA MET A 180 15.19 3.08 -11.51
C MET A 180 15.04 3.40 -13.00
N ALA A 181 16.03 4.07 -13.60
CA ALA A 181 16.01 4.37 -15.03
C ALA A 181 16.04 3.10 -15.90
N LYS A 182 16.84 2.10 -15.52
CA LYS A 182 16.90 0.80 -16.21
C LYS A 182 15.59 0.04 -16.07
N ILE A 183 15.04 -0.05 -14.85
CA ILE A 183 13.73 -0.70 -14.62
C ILE A 183 12.64 -0.01 -15.43
N GLY A 184 12.63 1.33 -15.48
CA GLY A 184 11.70 2.10 -16.28
C GLY A 184 11.62 1.64 -17.73
N LYS A 185 12.79 1.42 -18.38
CA LYS A 185 12.87 0.91 -19.75
C LYS A 185 12.20 -0.46 -19.92
N HIS A 186 12.33 -1.37 -18.95
CA HIS A 186 11.66 -2.67 -18.97
C HIS A 186 10.14 -2.53 -18.81
N LEU A 187 9.71 -1.69 -17.87
CA LEU A 187 8.29 -1.49 -17.59
C LEU A 187 7.54 -0.82 -18.74
N GLU A 188 8.18 0.06 -19.51
CA GLU A 188 7.56 0.69 -20.69
C GLU A 188 7.21 -0.31 -21.80
N ARG A 189 7.94 -1.43 -21.86
CA ARG A 189 7.74 -2.52 -22.82
C ARG A 189 6.77 -3.59 -22.36
N SER A 190 6.52 -3.69 -21.05
CA SER A 190 5.65 -4.70 -20.47
C SER A 190 4.19 -4.23 -20.41
N ASN A 191 3.27 -5.18 -20.53
CA ASN A 191 1.84 -4.98 -20.25
C ASN A 191 1.46 -5.32 -18.80
N LYS A 192 2.39 -5.90 -18.02
CA LYS A 192 2.23 -6.31 -16.63
C LYS A 192 3.40 -5.78 -15.80
N PRO A 193 3.46 -4.46 -15.55
CA PRO A 193 4.64 -3.83 -14.94
C PRO A 193 4.92 -4.35 -13.53
N SER A 194 3.89 -4.54 -12.70
CA SER A 194 4.00 -5.09 -11.34
C SER A 194 4.65 -6.48 -11.30
N SER A 195 4.18 -7.42 -12.14
CA SER A 195 4.72 -8.78 -12.16
C SER A 195 6.17 -8.81 -12.64
N LEU A 196 6.50 -8.01 -13.65
CA LEU A 196 7.87 -7.92 -14.16
C LEU A 196 8.80 -7.29 -13.12
N MET A 197 8.35 -6.22 -12.46
CA MET A 197 9.06 -5.60 -11.35
C MET A 197 9.40 -6.63 -10.27
N MET A 198 8.43 -7.43 -9.84
CA MET A 198 8.64 -8.44 -8.79
C MET A 198 9.69 -9.50 -9.17
N MET A 199 9.79 -9.86 -10.45
CA MET A 199 10.87 -10.73 -10.93
C MET A 199 12.23 -10.02 -10.86
N MET A 200 12.31 -8.77 -11.30
CA MET A 200 13.54 -7.97 -11.27
C MET A 200 14.01 -7.62 -9.84
N LEU A 201 13.08 -7.44 -8.90
CA LEU A 201 13.40 -7.18 -7.49
C LEU A 201 14.13 -8.36 -6.85
N ARG A 202 13.94 -9.59 -7.34
CA ARG A 202 14.71 -10.75 -6.90
C ARG A 202 16.19 -10.60 -7.28
N ASP A 203 16.46 -10.32 -8.55
CA ASP A 203 17.81 -10.13 -9.07
C ASP A 203 18.52 -8.93 -8.39
N LEU A 204 17.78 -7.85 -8.14
CA LEU A 204 18.30 -6.67 -7.44
C LEU A 204 18.68 -6.95 -5.99
N ARG A 205 17.94 -7.82 -5.30
CA ARG A 205 18.28 -8.25 -3.92
C ARG A 205 19.55 -9.08 -3.86
N GLU A 206 19.83 -9.84 -4.92
CA GLU A 206 21.07 -10.60 -5.09
C GLU A 206 22.25 -9.69 -5.51
N GLY A 207 22.00 -8.40 -5.72
CA GLY A 207 23.00 -7.42 -6.13
C GLY A 207 23.34 -7.47 -7.62
N LEU A 208 22.61 -8.26 -8.42
CA LEU A 208 22.86 -8.38 -9.85
C LEU A 208 22.52 -7.08 -10.58
N PRO A 209 23.34 -6.65 -11.56
CA PRO A 209 23.02 -5.49 -12.37
C PRO A 209 21.80 -5.78 -13.25
N ILE A 210 20.91 -4.79 -13.37
CA ILE A 210 19.75 -4.89 -14.27
C ILE A 210 20.24 -4.98 -15.72
N LYS A 211 19.95 -6.11 -16.38
CA LYS A 211 20.23 -6.34 -17.79
C LYS A 211 19.41 -5.37 -18.66
N GLU A 212 19.86 -5.05 -19.87
CA GLU A 212 19.06 -4.24 -20.80
C GLU A 212 17.87 -5.04 -21.38
N PRO A 213 16.75 -4.38 -21.72
CA PRO A 213 15.59 -5.07 -22.26
C PRO A 213 15.89 -5.61 -23.67
N VAL A 214 15.93 -6.93 -23.80
CA VAL A 214 16.16 -7.63 -25.08
C VAL A 214 14.86 -7.83 -25.86
N HIS A 215 13.72 -7.88 -25.18
CA HIS A 215 12.43 -8.17 -25.79
C HIS A 215 11.82 -6.95 -26.52
N SER A 216 11.11 -7.23 -27.61
CA SER A 216 10.29 -6.25 -28.33
C SER A 216 9.10 -5.78 -27.49
N ALA A 217 8.57 -4.60 -27.80
CA ALA A 217 7.46 -4.02 -27.06
C ALA A 217 6.23 -4.93 -27.11
N ALA A 218 5.73 -5.34 -25.95
CA ALA A 218 4.54 -6.19 -25.87
C ALA A 218 3.32 -5.47 -26.43
N VAL A 219 2.42 -6.21 -27.07
CA VAL A 219 1.16 -5.65 -27.59
C VAL A 219 0.37 -5.02 -26.42
N GLY A 220 0.05 -3.73 -26.57
CA GLY A 220 -0.65 -2.94 -25.55
C GLY A 220 0.25 -2.25 -24.52
N SER A 221 1.58 -2.42 -24.60
CA SER A 221 2.53 -1.63 -23.81
C SER A 221 2.56 -0.15 -24.23
N LYS A 222 3.13 0.72 -23.38
CA LYS A 222 3.28 2.15 -23.70
C LYS A 222 4.15 2.38 -24.93
N GLU A 223 5.23 1.60 -25.09
CA GLU A 223 6.07 1.67 -26.29
C GLU A 223 5.29 1.24 -27.54
N HIS A 224 4.52 0.16 -27.46
CA HIS A 224 3.68 -0.30 -28.57
C HIS A 224 2.61 0.74 -28.96
N GLU A 225 1.94 1.37 -27.98
CA GLU A 225 0.99 2.45 -28.25
C GLU A 225 1.68 3.65 -28.92
N LYS A 226 2.90 3.99 -28.47
CA LYS A 226 3.71 5.08 -29.05
C LYS A 226 4.14 4.76 -30.48
N GLU A 227 4.48 3.51 -30.78
CA GLU A 227 4.83 3.03 -32.11
C GLU A 227 3.63 3.08 -33.06
N LEU A 228 2.48 2.56 -32.64
CA LEU A 228 1.22 2.65 -33.41
C LEU A 228 0.81 4.11 -33.68
N LYS A 229 1.01 5.01 -32.71
CA LYS A 229 0.74 6.44 -32.86
C LYS A 229 1.72 7.12 -33.83
N ARG A 230 2.98 6.69 -33.86
CA ARG A 230 3.97 7.17 -34.85
C ARG A 230 3.63 6.67 -36.26
N GLY A 231 3.27 5.39 -36.41
CA GLY A 231 2.88 4.80 -37.69
C GLY A 231 1.58 5.37 -38.26
N SER A 232 0.58 5.65 -37.42
CA SER A 232 -0.68 6.26 -37.88
C SER A 232 -0.51 7.72 -38.33
N ARG A 233 0.35 8.50 -37.65
CA ARG A 233 0.67 9.87 -38.05
C ARG A 233 1.37 9.95 -39.40
N SER A 234 2.31 9.05 -39.68
CA SER A 234 2.98 9.01 -40.99
C SER A 234 2.01 8.62 -42.11
N LYS A 235 1.08 7.68 -41.84
CA LYS A 235 0.03 7.28 -42.80
C LYS A 235 -0.97 8.41 -43.11
N SER A 236 -1.36 9.21 -42.10
CA SER A 236 -2.27 10.35 -42.30
C SER A 236 -1.64 11.50 -43.11
N ARG A 237 -0.32 11.74 -42.96
CA ARG A 237 0.39 12.78 -43.74
C ARG A 237 0.51 12.42 -45.23
N LYS A 238 0.60 11.14 -45.58
CA LYS A 238 0.63 10.72 -46.98
C LYS A 238 -0.73 10.83 -47.67
N ARG A 239 -1.84 10.65 -46.93
CA ARG A 239 -3.20 10.70 -47.50
C ARG A 239 -3.73 12.12 -47.78
N SER A 240 -3.16 13.14 -47.14
CA SER A 240 -3.55 14.55 -47.34
C SER A 240 -2.79 15.26 -48.47
N ARG A 241 -1.65 14.72 -48.93
CA ARG A 241 -0.88 15.28 -50.05
C ARG A 241 -1.36 14.86 -51.44
N GLY A 242 -2.33 13.94 -51.53
CA GLY A 242 -2.83 13.40 -52.79
C GLY A 242 -4.23 13.86 -53.19
N ARG A 243 -4.88 14.78 -52.46
CA ARG A 243 -6.28 15.17 -52.72
C ARG A 243 -6.48 16.62 -53.18
N ASP A 244 -5.40 17.36 -53.41
CA ASP A 244 -5.44 18.72 -53.94
C ASP A 244 -4.93 18.81 -55.39
N ARG A 245 -4.81 17.69 -56.12
CA ARG A 245 -4.36 17.70 -57.52
C ARG A 245 -5.47 17.67 -58.59
N ASP A 246 -6.74 17.63 -58.20
CA ASP A 246 -7.85 17.56 -59.16
C ASP A 246 -8.98 18.58 -58.88
N ARG A 247 -8.63 19.80 -58.43
CA ARG A 247 -9.63 20.88 -58.26
C ARG A 247 -9.35 22.14 -59.08
N ASP A 248 -8.62 21.99 -60.18
CA ASP A 248 -8.42 23.01 -61.22
C ASP A 248 -9.37 22.84 -62.41
N ARG A 249 -10.62 22.44 -62.15
CA ARG A 249 -11.70 22.60 -63.13
C ARG A 249 -12.88 23.32 -62.47
N ASP A 250 -13.13 24.52 -63.01
CA ASP A 250 -14.41 25.22 -62.98
C ASP A 250 -14.76 26.00 -61.72
N ARG A 251 -14.12 27.17 -61.54
CA ARG A 251 -14.83 28.32 -60.92
C ARG A 251 -14.27 29.68 -61.33
N GLU A 252 -14.30 29.94 -62.62
CA GLU A 252 -14.59 31.28 -63.13
C GLU A 252 -16.03 31.66 -62.74
N ARG A 253 -16.23 32.24 -61.56
CA ARG A 253 -17.33 33.20 -61.36
C ARG A 253 -17.05 34.04 -60.13
N GLY A 254 -16.81 35.31 -60.39
CA GLY A 254 -16.26 36.23 -59.43
C GLY A 254 -17.19 36.58 -58.28
N ARG A 255 -16.59 37.18 -57.26
CA ARG A 255 -17.05 38.45 -56.69
C ARG A 255 -16.07 38.87 -55.61
N SER A 256 -15.24 39.83 -55.99
CA SER A 256 -14.92 41.00 -55.18
C SER A 256 -15.75 41.13 -53.90
N GLN A 257 -15.16 40.78 -52.75
CA GLN A 257 -15.59 41.39 -51.50
C GLN A 257 -14.41 41.59 -50.55
N LYS A 258 -13.70 42.70 -50.79
CA LYS A 258 -12.93 43.40 -49.77
C LYS A 258 -13.84 43.65 -48.56
N ARG A 259 -13.59 42.98 -47.44
CA ARG A 259 -13.99 43.52 -46.13
C ARG A 259 -13.01 43.09 -45.05
N SER A 260 -12.02 43.94 -44.90
CA SER A 260 -11.33 44.22 -43.65
C SER A 260 -12.29 44.17 -42.46
N ARG A 261 -12.11 43.19 -41.58
CA ARG A 261 -12.60 43.29 -40.20
C ARG A 261 -11.59 42.65 -39.26
N LYS A 262 -10.66 43.50 -38.81
CA LYS A 262 -10.02 43.37 -37.50
C LYS A 262 -11.14 43.20 -36.48
N ARG A 263 -11.21 42.04 -35.83
CA ARG A 263 -11.93 41.85 -34.57
C ARG A 263 -11.15 40.87 -33.71
N SER A 264 -10.22 41.45 -32.98
CA SER A 264 -9.95 41.10 -31.60
C SER A 264 -11.27 40.82 -30.87
N ARG A 265 -11.42 39.60 -30.32
CA ARG A 265 -12.09 39.34 -29.05
C ARG A 265 -11.97 37.87 -28.68
N GLY A 266 -11.57 37.66 -27.44
CA GLY A 266 -11.30 36.37 -26.84
C GLY A 266 -12.43 35.37 -27.02
N ARG A 267 -12.03 34.11 -27.04
CA ARG A 267 -12.98 33.02 -26.87
C ARG A 267 -12.42 32.09 -25.83
N ASP A 268 -12.80 32.40 -24.59
CA ASP A 268 -12.97 31.47 -23.50
C ASP A 268 -13.34 30.10 -24.03
N ARG A 269 -12.37 29.18 -24.01
CA ARG A 269 -12.62 27.75 -24.16
C ARG A 269 -12.91 27.19 -22.78
N SER A 270 -14.03 27.63 -22.20
CA SER A 270 -14.76 26.89 -21.17
C SER A 270 -15.23 25.57 -21.78
N ARG A 271 -14.36 24.56 -21.71
CA ARG A 271 -14.64 23.21 -22.19
C ARG A 271 -15.38 22.45 -21.09
N SER A 272 -16.63 22.84 -20.87
CA SER A 272 -17.62 22.09 -20.11
C SER A 272 -17.89 20.75 -20.82
N ARG A 273 -17.15 19.71 -20.43
CA ARG A 273 -17.44 18.32 -20.77
C ARG A 273 -18.44 17.75 -19.77
N SER A 274 -19.69 18.19 -19.92
CA SER A 274 -20.86 17.46 -19.44
C SER A 274 -20.97 16.13 -20.21
N ARG A 275 -20.36 15.08 -19.69
CA ARG A 275 -20.71 13.70 -20.07
C ARG A 275 -21.62 13.11 -19.00
N ARG A 276 -22.89 13.52 -19.08
CA ARG A 276 -24.02 12.64 -18.78
C ARG A 276 -23.81 11.35 -19.56
N ARG A 277 -23.49 10.26 -18.86
CA ARG A 277 -23.69 8.91 -19.40
C ARG A 277 -24.43 8.09 -18.36
N SER A 278 -25.71 8.46 -18.23
CA SER A 278 -26.78 7.55 -17.87
C SER A 278 -26.67 6.30 -18.73
N ARG A 279 -26.35 5.17 -18.10
CA ARG A 279 -26.66 3.85 -18.64
C ARG A 279 -27.00 2.93 -17.48
N SER A 280 -28.25 3.07 -17.06
CA SER A 280 -29.04 1.99 -16.50
C SER A 280 -28.88 0.74 -17.35
N ARG A 281 -28.30 -0.30 -16.78
CA ARG A 281 -28.50 -1.68 -17.23
C ARG A 281 -28.64 -2.55 -16.00
N GLU A 282 -29.77 -2.33 -15.36
CA GLU A 282 -30.51 -3.35 -14.64
C GLU A 282 -30.94 -4.40 -15.68
N ARG A 283 -30.35 -5.58 -15.58
CA ARG A 283 -30.85 -6.82 -16.17
C ARG A 283 -30.59 -7.90 -15.13
N ARG A 284 -31.71 -8.38 -14.57
CA ARG A 284 -32.00 -9.74 -14.11
C ARG A 284 -30.82 -10.64 -13.80
#